data_AF-A0A1G8KNI3-F1
#
_entry.id   AF-A0A1G8KNI3-F1
#
_cell.length_a   1.000
_cell.length_b   1.000
_cell.length_c   1.000
_cell.angle_alpha   90.00
_cell.angle_beta   90.00
_cell.angle_gamma   90.00
#
_symmetry.space_group_name_H-M   'P 1'
#
loop_
_entity.id
_entity.type
_entity.pdbx_description
1 polymer ?
#
loop_
_entity_poly.entity_id
_entity_poly.type
_entity_poly.pdbx_seq_one_letter_code
_entity_poly.pdbx_strand_id
1 'polypeptide(L)'
;MVLDGDRPVTHIARELDIHDTTLHNWVKAWRREHEGVAPAAPENGGARSEREIELERENRKLREEVAFLKKAAAFFAAENR
;
A
#
# COMPACT_ATOMS: atom_id res chain seq x y z
N MET A 1 -7.41 14.32 -1.39
CA MET A 1 -6.47 14.29 -0.25
C MET A 1 -5.05 14.28 -0.80
N VAL A 2 -4.12 15.09 -0.27
CA VAL A 2 -2.71 15.23 -0.77
C VAL A 2 -1.95 13.91 -0.81
N LEU A 3 -2.40 12.94 -0.02
CA LEU A 3 -1.74 11.65 0.16
C LEU A 3 -2.26 10.55 -0.79
N ASP A 4 -3.40 10.76 -1.44
CA ASP A 4 -4.08 9.74 -2.27
C ASP A 4 -4.24 10.15 -3.74
N GLY A 5 -3.73 11.32 -4.14
CA GLY A 5 -3.96 11.88 -5.48
C GLY A 5 -2.67 12.05 -6.29
N ASP A 6 -2.77 11.83 -7.59
CA ASP A 6 -1.76 12.09 -8.63
C ASP A 6 -1.45 13.59 -8.83
N ARG A 7 -1.75 14.43 -7.83
CA ARG A 7 -1.56 15.88 -7.89
C ARG A 7 -0.30 16.27 -7.11
N PRO A 8 0.63 17.02 -7.72
CA PRO A 8 1.87 17.40 -7.05
C PRO A 8 1.58 18.29 -5.83
N VAL A 9 2.39 18.12 -4.77
CA VAL A 9 2.26 18.84 -3.49
C VAL A 9 2.23 20.36 -3.69
N THR A 10 2.96 20.88 -4.69
CA THR A 10 3.02 22.30 -5.06
C THR A 10 1.68 22.83 -5.60
N HIS A 11 0.91 21.99 -6.30
CA HIS A 11 -0.41 22.38 -6.80
C HIS A 11 -1.40 22.53 -5.63
N ILE A 12 -1.34 21.61 -4.67
CA ILE A 12 -2.24 21.63 -3.51
C ILE A 12 -1.85 22.72 -2.51
N ALA A 13 -0.55 22.99 -2.36
CA ALA A 13 -0.06 24.11 -1.56
C ALA A 13 -0.62 25.45 -2.06
N ARG A 14 -0.63 25.66 -3.39
CA ARG A 14 -1.23 26.84 -4.03
C ARG A 14 -2.75 26.89 -3.88
N GLU A 15 -3.46 25.76 -4.00
CA GLU A 15 -4.92 25.69 -3.77
C GLU A 15 -5.29 26.06 -2.32
N LEU A 16 -4.41 25.75 -1.35
CA LEU A 16 -4.63 26.00 0.07
C LEU A 16 -4.05 27.33 0.56
N ASP A 17 -3.42 28.11 -0.32
CA ASP A 17 -2.67 29.33 -0.01
C ASP A 17 -1.61 29.13 1.10
N ILE A 18 -0.95 27.97 1.08
CA ILE A 18 0.14 27.61 1.98
C ILE A 18 1.44 27.56 1.19
N HIS A 19 2.53 28.02 1.80
CA HIS A 19 3.85 27.91 1.17
C HIS A 19 4.22 26.45 0.90
N ASP A 20 4.63 26.13 -0.33
CA ASP A 20 4.96 24.78 -0.81
C ASP A 20 5.89 24.02 0.15
N THR A 21 6.90 24.71 0.69
CA THR A 21 7.86 24.14 1.66
C THR A 21 7.20 23.71 2.97
N THR A 22 6.20 24.45 3.44
CA THR A 22 5.49 24.15 4.69
C THR A 22 4.66 22.87 4.53
N LEU A 23 3.89 22.79 3.44
CA LEU A 23 3.12 21.58 3.14
C LEU A 23 4.04 20.38 2.90
N HIS A 24 5.17 20.59 2.23
CA HIS A 24 6.17 19.53 2.03
C HIS A 24 6.75 19.03 3.36
N ASN A 25 7.06 19.94 4.29
CA ASN A 25 7.57 19.59 5.62
C ASN A 25 6.52 18.82 6.44
N TRP A 26 5.24 19.20 6.37
CA TRP A 26 4.16 18.46 7.04
C TRP A 26 3.95 17.08 6.44
N VAL A 27 3.97 16.94 5.11
CA VAL A 27 3.89 15.64 4.44
C VAL A 27 5.08 14.75 4.83
N LYS A 28 6.28 15.32 4.93
CA LYS A 28 7.49 14.61 5.35
C LYS A 28 7.42 14.17 6.82
N ALA A 29 6.96 15.06 7.71
CA ALA A 29 6.76 14.73 9.13
C ALA A 29 5.71 13.64 9.31
N TRP A 30 4.59 13.76 8.59
CA TRP A 30 3.51 12.77 8.60
C TRP A 30 3.98 11.42 8.08
N ARG A 31 4.75 11.37 6.97
CA ARG A 31 5.35 10.12 6.46
C ARG A 31 6.26 9.46 7.48
N ARG A 32 7.15 10.23 8.13
CA ARG A 32 8.06 9.71 9.17
C ARG A 32 7.32 9.15 10.38
N GLU A 33 6.23 9.79 10.78
CA GLU A 33 5.40 9.34 11.91
C GLU A 33 4.52 8.12 11.54
N HIS A 34 4.19 7.95 10.25
CA HIS A 34 3.30 6.91 9.74
C HIS A 34 4.01 5.83 8.91
N GLU A 35 5.35 5.71 8.99
CA GLU A 35 6.20 4.67 8.34
C GLU A 35 5.78 3.22 8.69
N GLY A 36 4.84 3.04 9.62
CA GLY A 36 4.23 1.74 9.96
C GLY A 36 2.89 1.42 9.28
N VAL A 37 2.12 2.41 8.80
CA VAL A 37 0.66 2.28 8.57
C VAL A 37 0.15 2.79 7.21
N ALA A 38 0.89 3.60 6.45
CA ALA A 38 0.41 4.11 5.15
C ALA A 38 0.84 3.23 3.95
N PRO A 39 -0.03 3.05 2.93
CA PRO A 39 0.29 2.26 1.74
C PRO A 39 1.46 2.89 1.01
N ALA A 40 2.43 2.06 0.62
CA ALA A 40 3.59 2.47 -0.15
C ALA A 40 3.17 3.28 -1.39
N ALA A 41 3.46 4.58 -1.37
CA ALA A 41 3.53 5.36 -2.61
C ALA A 41 4.79 4.91 -3.37
N PRO A 42 4.79 4.91 -4.72
CA PRO A 42 5.87 4.34 -5.49
C PRO A 42 7.10 5.22 -5.35
N GLU A 43 8.02 4.84 -4.46
CA GLU A 43 9.36 5.40 -4.48
C GLU A 43 10.07 4.83 -5.71
N ASN A 44 10.17 5.68 -6.72
CA ASN A 44 10.98 5.45 -7.91
C ASN A 44 12.37 4.89 -7.50
N GLY A 45 12.61 3.61 -7.83
CA GLY A 45 13.96 3.04 -7.92
C GLY A 45 14.67 2.67 -6.60
N GLY A 46 13.97 2.60 -5.47
CA GLY A 46 14.53 2.06 -4.23
C GLY A 46 14.49 0.52 -4.22
N ALA A 47 15.57 -0.14 -3.78
CA ALA A 47 15.56 -1.58 -3.52
C ALA A 47 14.38 -1.94 -2.60
N ARG A 48 13.64 -3.01 -2.90
CA ARG A 48 12.51 -3.46 -2.07
C ARG A 48 12.97 -3.64 -0.64
N SER A 49 12.18 -3.08 0.29
CA SER A 49 12.48 -3.22 1.71
C SER A 49 12.35 -4.69 2.14
N GLU A 50 13.08 -5.10 3.18
CA GLU A 50 13.00 -6.47 3.70
C GLU A 50 11.57 -6.85 4.13
N ARG A 51 10.84 -5.87 4.68
CA ARG A 51 9.41 -6.00 5.02
C ARG A 51 8.53 -6.26 3.79
N GLU A 52 8.81 -5.64 2.66
CA GLU A 52 8.06 -5.83 1.42
C GLU A 52 8.27 -7.24 0.85
N ILE A 53 9.51 -7.74 0.91
CA ILE A 53 9.83 -9.11 0.49
C ILE A 53 9.12 -10.13 1.39
N GLU A 54 9.10 -9.91 2.70
CA GLU A 54 8.36 -10.74 3.67
C GLU A 54 6.86 -10.75 3.35
N LEU A 55 6.26 -9.57 3.15
CA LEU A 55 4.85 -9.43 2.82
C LEU A 55 4.49 -10.13 1.50
N GLU A 56 5.33 -10.07 0.49
CA GLU A 56 5.10 -10.78 -0.78
C GLU A 56 5.16 -12.30 -0.64
N ARG A 57 6.08 -12.80 0.19
CA ARG A 57 6.17 -14.24 0.49
C ARG A 57 4.91 -14.71 1.21
N GLU A 58 4.46 -13.96 2.21
CA GLU A 58 3.24 -14.25 2.94
C GLU A 58 2.02 -14.18 2.02
N ASN A 59 1.92 -13.15 1.18
CA ASN A 59 0.80 -13.00 0.25
C ASN A 59 0.73 -14.17 -0.74
N ARG A 60 1.89 -14.64 -1.24
CA ARG A 60 1.95 -15.83 -2.11
C ARG A 60 1.45 -17.07 -1.38
N LYS A 61 1.93 -17.32 -0.16
CA LYS A 61 1.49 -18.46 0.66
C LYS A 61 -0.02 -18.44 0.91
N LEU A 62 -0.55 -17.28 1.30
CA LEU A 62 -2.00 -17.11 1.53
C LEU A 62 -2.82 -17.37 0.27
N ARG A 63 -2.35 -16.93 -0.92
CA ARG A 63 -3.04 -17.21 -2.19
C ARG A 63 -3.09 -18.70 -2.51
N GLU A 64 -2.01 -19.42 -2.24
CA GLU A 64 -1.94 -20.87 -2.43
C GLU A 64 -2.91 -21.59 -1.48
N GLU A 65 -2.94 -21.21 -0.20
CA GLU A 65 -3.87 -21.76 0.78
C GLU A 65 -5.33 -21.49 0.40
N VAL A 66 -5.65 -20.26 -0.01
CA VAL A 66 -6.99 -19.91 -0.49
C VAL A 66 -7.37 -20.72 -1.73
N ALA A 67 -6.45 -20.92 -2.68
CA ALA A 67 -6.70 -21.72 -3.87
C ALA A 67 -6.96 -23.19 -3.53
N PHE A 68 -6.17 -23.75 -2.60
CA PHE A 68 -6.35 -25.12 -2.11
C PHE A 68 -7.71 -25.28 -1.42
N LEU A 69 -8.06 -24.38 -0.49
CA LEU A 69 -9.33 -24.41 0.21
C LEU A 69 -10.52 -24.28 -0.74
N LYS A 70 -10.44 -23.41 -1.74
CA LYS A 70 -11.48 -23.31 -2.79
C LYS A 70 -11.65 -24.62 -3.56
N LYS A 71 -10.54 -25.29 -3.91
CA LYS A 71 -10.58 -26.58 -4.60
C LYS A 71 -11.19 -27.68 -3.72
N ALA A 72 -10.81 -27.72 -2.45
CA ALA A 72 -11.38 -28.64 -1.48
C ALA A 72 -12.89 -28.40 -1.30
N ALA A 73 -13.30 -27.14 -1.11
CA ALA A 73 -14.71 -26.77 -1.00
C ALA A 73 -15.51 -27.17 -2.25
N ALA A 74 -14.96 -26.97 -3.45
CA ALA A 74 -15.59 -27.40 -4.70
C ALA A 74 -15.70 -28.93 -4.80
N PHE A 75 -14.68 -29.67 -4.38
CA PHE A 75 -14.72 -31.13 -4.31
C PHE A 75 -15.82 -31.62 -3.37
N PHE A 76 -15.87 -31.11 -2.13
CA PHE A 76 -16.90 -31.49 -1.16
C PHE A 76 -18.31 -31.09 -1.58
N ALA A 77 -18.48 -29.93 -2.23
CA ALA A 77 -19.77 -29.51 -2.76
C ALA A 77 -20.26 -30.40 -3.91
N ALA A 78 -19.35 -30.98 -4.69
CA ALA A 78 -19.68 -31.92 -5.77
C ALA A 78 -20.00 -33.33 -5.24
N GLU A 79 -19.34 -33.78 -4.17
CA GLU A 79 -19.57 -35.09 -3.53
C GLU A 79 -20.90 -35.13 -2.76
N ASN A 80 -21.38 -33.97 -2.26
CA ASN A 80 -22.60 -33.87 -1.45
C ASN A 80 -23.88 -33.60 -2.29
N ARG A 81 -23.84 -33.88 -3.59
CA ARG A 81 -24.97 -33.81 -4.53
C ARG A 81 -25.31 -35.21 -5.04
#